data_AF-A0A9J6NYM2-F1
#
_entry.id   AF-A0A9J6NYM2-F1
#
_cell.length_a   1.000
_cell.length_b   1.000
_cell.length_c   1.000
_cell.angle_alpha   90.00
_cell.angle_beta   90.00
_cell.angle_gamma   90.00
#
_symmetry.space_group_name_H-M   'P 1'
#
loop_
_entity.id
_entity.type
_entity.pdbx_description
1 polymer ?
#
loop_
_entity_poly.entity_id
_entity_poly.type
_entity_poly.pdbx_seq_one_letter_code
_entity_poly.pdbx_strand_id
1 'polypeptide(L)'
;MRIDGYRFILAFDKLIKPKGNIYFGRGIGDFKKILVNSSKVNNNQFMNEYFKRRVKNKICERFLVNFIKLSKEQYGDIFREVFFNFDIPFNIEILEKKKRMRVFAVELPYGIDKENKRLIILKYYDKYKDIRNDNILISLIQEFSVFNKEIKELEKVLFWDIYTGSCEEREINKVKPITRKRLINAANFCIKYY
;
A
#
# COMPACT_ATOMS: atom_id res chain seq x y z
N MET A 1 -14.93 4.49 -7.53
CA MET A 1 -13.67 4.56 -8.29
C MET A 1 -12.54 4.13 -7.36
N ARG A 2 -11.70 3.19 -7.80
CA ARG A 2 -10.51 2.78 -7.06
C ARG A 2 -9.28 3.23 -7.84
N ILE A 3 -8.30 3.77 -7.14
CA ILE A 3 -7.05 4.25 -7.74
C ILE A 3 -5.91 3.55 -7.05
N ASP A 4 -5.06 2.93 -7.85
CA ASP A 4 -3.81 2.34 -7.39
C ASP A 4 -2.96 3.36 -6.60
N GLY A 5 -2.43 2.95 -5.45
CA GLY A 5 -1.65 3.81 -4.55
C GLY A 5 -0.44 4.46 -5.21
N TYR A 6 0.23 3.72 -6.10
CA TYR A 6 1.33 4.26 -6.89
C TYR A 6 0.86 5.39 -7.83
N ARG A 7 -0.32 5.27 -8.46
CA ARG A 7 -0.92 6.37 -9.24
C ARG A 7 -1.30 7.58 -8.38
N PHE A 8 -1.81 7.36 -7.17
CA PHE A 8 -2.14 8.45 -6.23
C PHE A 8 -0.89 9.24 -5.84
N ILE A 9 0.19 8.52 -5.54
CA ILE A 9 1.52 9.05 -5.23
C ILE A 9 2.07 9.89 -6.38
N LEU A 10 2.00 9.40 -7.62
CA LEU A 10 2.43 10.17 -8.79
C LEU A 10 1.62 11.47 -8.97
N ALA A 11 0.31 11.41 -8.71
CA ALA A 11 -0.56 12.57 -8.74
C ALA A 11 -0.20 13.59 -7.63
N PHE A 12 0.15 13.11 -6.44
CA PHE A 12 0.52 13.95 -5.32
C PHE A 12 1.76 14.79 -5.59
N ASP A 13 2.80 14.19 -6.17
CA ASP A 13 4.05 14.90 -6.49
C ASP A 13 3.96 15.72 -7.79
N LYS A 14 2.78 15.76 -8.44
CA LYS A 14 2.58 16.35 -9.77
C LYS A 14 3.54 15.81 -10.84
N LEU A 15 4.12 14.63 -10.59
CA LEU A 15 5.09 13.99 -11.48
C LEU A 15 4.34 13.17 -12.55
N ILE A 16 3.64 13.83 -13.47
CA ILE A 16 3.07 13.12 -14.63
C ILE A 16 4.05 13.09 -15.81
N LYS A 17 4.59 11.87 -16.00
CA LYS A 17 4.96 11.09 -17.22
C LYS A 17 6.34 10.41 -17.04
N PRO A 18 6.59 9.20 -17.60
CA PRO A 18 6.00 8.60 -18.80
C PRO A 18 5.25 7.28 -18.52
N LYS A 19 4.72 6.66 -19.60
CA LYS A 19 4.17 5.30 -19.63
C LYS A 19 4.94 4.40 -18.65
N GLY A 20 4.32 4.07 -17.52
CA GLY A 20 4.92 3.15 -16.55
C GLY A 20 5.23 1.82 -17.24
N ASN A 21 6.26 1.11 -16.78
CA ASN A 21 6.57 -0.21 -17.30
C ASN A 21 5.35 -1.13 -17.08
N ILE A 22 4.67 -1.52 -18.17
CA ILE A 22 3.44 -2.32 -18.12
C ILE A 22 3.69 -3.64 -17.37
N TYR A 23 4.87 -4.23 -17.51
CA TYR A 23 5.24 -5.47 -16.80
C TYR A 23 5.39 -5.24 -15.29
N PHE A 24 5.88 -4.07 -14.89
CA PHE A 24 5.99 -3.67 -13.49
C PHE A 24 4.62 -3.45 -12.86
N GLY A 25 3.74 -2.69 -13.54
CA GLY A 25 2.37 -2.50 -13.09
C GLY A 25 1.58 -3.82 -13.00
N ARG A 26 1.74 -4.73 -13.98
CA ARG A 26 1.18 -6.08 -13.90
C ARG A 26 1.74 -6.87 -12.72
N GLY A 27 3.04 -6.75 -12.44
CA GLY A 27 3.70 -7.41 -11.31
C GLY A 27 3.13 -6.96 -9.96
N ILE A 28 2.92 -5.65 -9.78
CA ILE A 28 2.26 -5.09 -8.59
C ILE A 28 0.82 -5.62 -8.48
N GLY A 29 0.06 -5.59 -9.58
CA GLY A 29 -1.32 -6.07 -9.61
C GLY A 29 -1.46 -7.53 -9.21
N ASP A 30 -0.62 -8.41 -9.77
CA ASP A 30 -0.59 -9.84 -9.42
C ASP A 30 -0.23 -10.05 -7.96
N PHE A 31 0.84 -9.38 -7.49
CA PHE A 31 1.28 -9.47 -6.10
C PHE A 31 0.18 -9.05 -5.13
N LYS A 32 -0.46 -7.90 -5.38
CA LYS A 32 -1.55 -7.38 -4.57
C LYS A 32 -2.69 -8.40 -4.48
N LYS A 33 -3.11 -8.94 -5.63
CA LYS A 33 -4.20 -9.92 -5.69
C LYS A 33 -3.89 -11.16 -4.85
N ILE A 34 -2.65 -11.65 -4.91
CA ILE A 34 -2.20 -12.80 -4.14
C ILE A 34 -2.23 -12.49 -2.65
N LEU A 35 -1.67 -11.36 -2.21
CA LEU A 35 -1.68 -10.99 -0.79
C LEU A 35 -3.09 -10.80 -0.23
N VAL A 36 -3.97 -10.11 -0.96
CA VAL A 36 -5.37 -9.91 -0.55
C VAL A 36 -6.04 -11.27 -0.33
N ASN A 37 -5.86 -12.19 -1.28
CA ASN A 37 -6.48 -13.49 -1.20
C ASN A 37 -5.88 -14.33 -0.06
N SER A 38 -4.55 -14.34 0.09
CA SER A 38 -3.85 -15.01 1.19
C SER A 38 -4.28 -14.50 2.56
N SER A 39 -4.41 -13.19 2.74
CA SER A 39 -4.88 -12.59 3.99
C SER A 39 -6.33 -12.97 4.30
N LYS A 40 -7.23 -13.01 3.29
CA LYS A 40 -8.63 -13.42 3.48
C LYS A 40 -8.78 -14.86 3.96
N VAL A 41 -7.94 -15.77 3.47
CA VAL A 41 -7.96 -17.19 3.89
C VAL A 41 -6.98 -17.48 5.03
N ASN A 42 -6.30 -16.44 5.51
CA ASN A 42 -5.30 -16.51 6.58
C ASN A 42 -4.23 -17.61 6.36
N ASN A 43 -3.71 -17.71 5.13
CA ASN A 43 -2.68 -18.70 4.80
C ASN A 43 -1.91 -18.39 3.49
N ASN A 44 -0.86 -19.18 3.23
CA ASN A 44 0.05 -19.04 2.09
C ASN A 44 -0.42 -19.78 0.81
N GLN A 45 -1.65 -20.29 0.74
CA GLN A 45 -2.12 -21.11 -0.39
C GLN A 45 -1.96 -20.40 -1.74
N PHE A 46 -2.43 -19.16 -1.85
CA PHE A 46 -2.37 -18.40 -3.10
C PHE A 46 -0.93 -18.08 -3.55
N MET A 47 -0.01 -17.91 -2.60
CA MET A 47 1.41 -17.77 -2.91
C MET A 47 1.98 -19.07 -3.46
N ASN A 48 1.70 -20.19 -2.80
CA ASN A 48 2.16 -21.53 -3.21
C ASN A 48 1.61 -21.90 -4.59
N GLU A 49 0.34 -21.62 -4.86
CA GLU A 49 -0.27 -21.79 -6.17
C GLU A 49 0.40 -20.92 -7.24
N TYR A 50 0.73 -19.67 -6.92
CA TYR A 50 1.42 -18.78 -7.85
C TYR A 50 2.81 -19.32 -8.22
N PHE A 51 3.60 -19.79 -7.24
CA PHE A 51 4.94 -20.32 -7.51
C PHE A 51 4.95 -21.57 -8.39
N LYS A 52 3.89 -22.38 -8.36
CA LYS A 52 3.70 -23.58 -9.20
C LYS A 52 3.33 -23.27 -10.65
N ARG A 53 2.98 -22.02 -11.00
CA ARG A 53 2.60 -21.66 -12.38
C ARG A 53 3.79 -21.78 -13.34
N ARG A 54 3.53 -22.31 -14.54
CA ARG A 54 4.54 -22.42 -15.61
C ARG A 54 5.02 -21.06 -16.12
N VAL A 55 4.11 -20.09 -16.21
CA VAL A 55 4.41 -18.72 -16.62
C VAL A 55 4.09 -17.79 -15.45
N LYS A 56 5.10 -17.03 -15.01
CA LYS A 56 5.03 -16.12 -13.87
C LYS A 56 5.63 -14.77 -14.25
N ASN A 57 5.07 -13.70 -13.70
CA ASN A 57 5.71 -12.39 -13.74
C ASN A 57 6.88 -12.38 -12.75
N LYS A 58 8.11 -12.18 -13.25
CA LYS A 58 9.35 -12.16 -12.45
C LYS A 58 9.35 -11.09 -11.36
N ILE A 59 8.65 -9.97 -11.58
CA ILE A 59 8.56 -8.87 -10.60
C ILE A 59 7.67 -9.30 -9.44
N CYS A 60 6.49 -9.87 -9.74
CA CYS A 60 5.62 -10.44 -8.70
C CYS A 60 6.31 -11.58 -7.95
N GLU A 61 7.05 -12.45 -8.65
CA GLU A 61 7.82 -13.52 -8.01
C GLU A 61 8.85 -12.96 -7.02
N ARG A 62 9.64 -11.96 -7.44
CA ARG A 62 10.57 -11.26 -6.56
C ARG A 62 9.86 -10.66 -5.34
N PHE A 63 8.76 -9.96 -5.57
CA PHE A 63 7.97 -9.35 -4.49
C PHE A 63 7.49 -10.39 -3.47
N LEU A 64 6.97 -11.54 -3.92
CA LEU A 64 6.53 -12.61 -3.03
C LEU A 64 7.69 -13.22 -2.25
N VAL A 65 8.83 -13.47 -2.89
CA VAL A 65 10.02 -14.03 -2.21
C VAL A 65 10.49 -13.09 -1.11
N ASN A 66 10.63 -11.80 -1.41
CA ASN A 66 11.05 -10.80 -0.42
C ASN A 66 10.00 -10.61 0.68
N PHE A 67 8.71 -10.60 0.34
CA PHE A 67 7.64 -10.55 1.33
C PHE A 67 7.70 -11.74 2.29
N ILE A 68 7.88 -12.97 1.78
CA ILE A 68 7.98 -14.17 2.60
C ILE A 68 9.22 -14.11 3.50
N LYS A 69 10.36 -13.65 2.97
CA LYS A 69 11.59 -13.46 3.76
C LYS A 69 11.35 -12.49 4.92
N LEU A 70 10.87 -11.28 4.63
CA LEU A 70 10.57 -10.25 5.63
C LEU A 70 9.54 -10.73 6.65
N SER A 71 8.52 -11.45 6.20
CA SER A 71 7.48 -12.04 7.05
C SER A 71 8.05 -13.05 8.02
N LYS A 72 8.91 -13.97 7.56
CA LYS A 72 9.52 -14.99 8.42
C LYS A 72 10.49 -14.39 9.42
N GLU A 73 11.24 -13.39 9.01
CA GLU A 73 12.20 -12.68 9.89
C GLU A 73 11.51 -11.96 11.04
N GLN A 74 10.24 -11.56 10.88
CA GLN A 74 9.53 -10.73 11.86
C GLN A 74 8.44 -11.49 12.63
N TYR A 75 7.73 -12.42 11.99
CA TYR A 75 6.45 -12.95 12.49
C TYR A 75 6.33 -14.48 12.40
N GLY A 76 7.18 -15.22 11.69
CA GLY A 76 6.97 -16.67 11.50
C GLY A 76 5.73 -17.01 10.65
N ASP A 77 4.51 -16.73 11.12
CA ASP A 77 3.23 -16.79 10.38
C ASP A 77 2.52 -15.42 10.32
N ILE A 78 2.94 -14.62 9.34
CA ILE A 78 2.46 -13.25 9.14
C ILE A 78 0.94 -13.09 9.02
N PHE A 79 0.23 -14.08 8.47
CA PHE A 79 -1.19 -13.90 8.20
C PHE A 79 -2.05 -14.05 9.46
N ARG A 80 -1.55 -14.81 10.45
CA ARG A 80 -2.21 -14.92 11.77
C ARG A 80 -1.96 -13.71 12.64
N GLU A 81 -0.80 -13.09 12.47
CA GLU A 81 -0.29 -12.05 13.36
C GLU A 81 -0.59 -10.63 12.83
N VAL A 82 -0.78 -10.49 11.52
CA VAL A 82 -0.97 -9.20 10.86
C VAL A 82 -2.24 -9.17 10.03
N PHE A 83 -3.09 -8.19 10.32
CA PHE A 83 -4.26 -7.89 9.51
C PHE A 83 -3.86 -7.03 8.31
N PHE A 84 -4.03 -7.52 7.08
CA PHE A 84 -3.78 -6.71 5.90
C PHE A 84 -5.06 -6.07 5.35
N ASN A 85 -4.98 -4.78 5.05
CA ASN A 85 -5.97 -4.06 4.26
C ASN A 85 -5.28 -3.37 3.08
N PHE A 86 -6.05 -3.18 2.01
CA PHE A 86 -5.54 -2.79 0.71
C PHE A 86 -6.25 -1.58 0.15
N ASP A 87 -7.34 -1.12 0.76
CA ASP A 87 -8.12 0.03 0.31
C ASP A 87 -8.22 1.05 1.46
N ILE A 88 -7.76 2.28 1.21
CA ILE A 88 -7.99 3.44 2.06
C ILE A 88 -9.14 4.24 1.44
N PRO A 89 -10.36 4.17 2.00
CA PRO A 89 -11.48 4.91 1.45
C PRO A 89 -11.33 6.41 1.74
N PHE A 90 -11.71 7.25 0.78
CA PHE A 90 -11.94 8.67 1.03
C PHE A 90 -13.42 8.91 1.21
N ASN A 91 -13.80 9.73 2.19
CA ASN A 91 -15.11 10.35 2.16
C ASN A 91 -15.21 11.18 0.88
N ILE A 92 -16.28 11.01 0.12
CA ILE A 92 -16.46 11.72 -1.14
C ILE A 92 -16.97 13.15 -0.95
N GLU A 93 -17.59 13.42 0.19
CA GLU A 93 -18.16 14.73 0.54
C GLU A 93 -17.10 15.82 0.70
N ILE A 94 -15.86 15.43 0.97
CA ILE A 94 -14.71 16.34 1.14
C ILE A 94 -14.05 16.70 -0.20
N LEU A 95 -14.50 16.10 -1.31
CA LEU A 95 -13.91 16.25 -2.64
C LEU A 95 -14.69 17.30 -3.44
N GLU A 96 -13.97 18.24 -4.05
CA GLU A 96 -14.53 19.49 -4.63
C GLU A 96 -15.49 19.24 -5.80
N LYS A 97 -15.45 18.05 -6.43
CA LYS A 97 -16.33 17.69 -7.55
C LYS A 97 -16.67 16.20 -7.51
N LYS A 98 -17.93 15.85 -7.15
CA LYS A 98 -18.85 14.96 -7.91
C LYS A 98 -19.99 14.40 -7.04
N LYS A 99 -21.22 14.87 -7.28
CA LYS A 99 -22.50 14.26 -6.82
C LYS A 99 -22.78 12.85 -7.37
N ARG A 100 -21.91 12.26 -8.22
CA ARG A 100 -22.17 11.00 -8.96
C ARG A 100 -21.23 9.84 -8.63
N MET A 101 -20.12 10.08 -7.95
CA MET A 101 -19.28 8.98 -7.49
C MET A 101 -19.83 8.48 -6.15
N ARG A 102 -19.91 7.16 -5.95
CA ARG A 102 -20.42 6.55 -4.70
C ARG A 102 -19.31 6.22 -3.70
N VAL A 103 -18.09 5.96 -4.17
CA VAL A 103 -16.91 5.60 -3.36
C VAL A 103 -15.63 6.06 -4.08
N PHE A 104 -14.65 6.62 -3.36
CA PHE A 104 -13.25 6.76 -3.81
C PHE A 104 -12.36 5.99 -2.85
N ALA A 105 -11.42 5.19 -3.35
CA ALA A 105 -10.44 4.50 -2.50
C ALA A 105 -9.06 4.51 -3.16
N VAL A 106 -8.04 4.70 -2.34
CA VAL A 106 -6.64 4.54 -2.72
C VAL A 106 -6.20 3.13 -2.35
N GLU A 107 -5.76 2.37 -3.34
CA GLU A 107 -5.36 1.00 -3.15
C GLU A 107 -3.91 0.93 -2.66
N LEU A 108 -3.72 0.77 -1.35
CA LEU A 108 -2.43 0.66 -0.70
C LEU A 108 -2.42 -0.54 0.22
N PRO A 109 -1.61 -1.56 -0.06
CA PRO A 109 -1.42 -2.70 0.83
C PRO A 109 -0.67 -2.26 2.09
N TYR A 110 -1.35 -2.39 3.23
CA TYR A 110 -0.77 -2.17 4.54
C TYR A 110 -1.21 -3.28 5.50
N GLY A 111 -0.36 -3.60 6.46
CA GLY A 111 -0.64 -4.52 7.56
C GLY A 111 -0.82 -3.75 8.87
N ILE A 112 -1.61 -4.29 9.79
CA ILE A 112 -1.68 -3.83 11.18
C ILE A 112 -1.24 -4.99 12.06
N ASP A 113 -0.14 -4.77 12.77
CA ASP A 113 0.34 -5.61 13.86
C ASP A 113 -0.07 -4.93 15.16
N LYS A 114 -1.19 -5.40 15.72
CA LYS A 114 -1.78 -4.82 16.94
C LYS A 114 -0.95 -5.14 18.17
N GLU A 115 -0.30 -6.29 18.20
CA GLU A 115 0.48 -6.76 19.35
C GLU A 115 1.69 -5.85 19.60
N ASN A 116 2.43 -5.51 18.55
CA ASN A 116 3.58 -4.61 18.65
C ASN A 116 3.24 -3.14 18.35
N LYS A 117 1.95 -2.81 18.17
CA LYS A 117 1.47 -1.45 17.81
C LYS A 117 2.15 -0.88 16.56
N ARG A 118 2.30 -1.70 15.52
CA ARG A 118 2.98 -1.36 14.26
C ARG A 118 2.01 -1.25 13.09
N LEU A 119 2.19 -0.22 12.28
CA LEU A 119 1.66 -0.13 10.93
C LEU A 119 2.69 -0.68 9.94
N ILE A 120 2.37 -1.72 9.18
CA ILE A 120 3.26 -2.27 8.15
C ILE A 120 2.88 -1.65 6.80
N ILE A 121 3.83 -1.03 6.11
CA ILE A 121 3.62 -0.44 4.78
C ILE A 121 4.48 -1.17 3.77
N LEU A 122 3.84 -1.79 2.78
CA LEU A 122 4.54 -2.49 1.70
C LEU A 122 4.93 -1.50 0.59
N LYS A 123 6.23 -1.38 0.32
CA LYS A 123 6.81 -0.52 -0.73
C LYS A 123 7.21 -1.35 -1.94
N TYR A 124 6.75 -0.93 -3.12
CA TYR A 124 6.97 -1.63 -4.39
C TYR A 124 7.95 -0.92 -5.32
N TYR A 125 8.66 0.12 -4.87
CA TYR A 125 9.26 1.10 -5.78
C TYR A 125 10.42 0.55 -6.61
N ASP A 126 10.52 1.07 -7.83
CA ASP A 126 11.69 0.92 -8.69
C ASP A 126 12.73 1.99 -8.30
N LYS A 127 13.97 1.55 -8.03
CA LYS A 127 15.12 2.31 -7.52
C LYS A 127 15.44 3.65 -8.22
N TYR A 128 14.82 3.92 -9.37
CA TYR A 128 15.09 5.11 -10.20
C TYR A 128 14.28 6.35 -9.84
N LYS A 129 13.29 6.24 -8.93
CA LYS A 129 12.58 7.41 -8.42
C LYS A 129 12.51 7.28 -6.91
N ASP A 130 13.24 8.16 -6.24
CA ASP A 130 13.25 8.37 -4.79
C ASP A 130 11.89 8.92 -4.34
N ILE A 131 10.87 8.09 -4.47
CA ILE A 131 9.49 8.40 -4.11
C ILE A 131 9.39 8.17 -2.60
N ARG A 132 9.93 9.13 -1.82
CA ARG A 132 9.87 9.18 -0.35
C ARG A 132 8.46 9.51 0.12
N ASN A 133 7.52 8.60 -0.15
CA ASN A 133 6.10 8.84 0.06
C ASN A 133 5.53 8.17 1.31
N ASP A 134 6.42 7.72 2.19
CA ASP A 134 6.13 7.26 3.56
C ASP A 134 5.17 8.21 4.28
N ASN A 135 5.45 9.51 4.20
CA ASN A 135 4.61 10.54 4.80
C ASN A 135 3.21 10.60 4.16
N ILE A 136 3.08 10.40 2.84
CA ILE A 136 1.78 10.37 2.15
C ILE A 136 1.00 9.16 2.60
N LEU A 137 1.62 7.99 2.60
CA LEU A 137 0.96 6.73 2.95
C LEU A 137 0.45 6.76 4.38
N ILE A 138 1.29 7.21 5.32
CA ILE A 138 0.91 7.38 6.71
C ILE A 138 -0.19 8.42 6.87
N SER A 139 -0.06 9.59 6.21
CA SER A 139 -1.09 10.63 6.30
C SER A 139 -2.42 10.20 5.69
N LEU A 140 -2.41 9.42 4.61
CA LEU A 140 -3.63 8.83 4.03
C LEU A 140 -4.32 7.91 5.02
N ILE A 141 -3.55 7.04 5.67
CA ILE A 141 -4.03 6.06 6.63
C ILE A 141 -4.59 6.78 7.88
N GLN A 142 -3.87 7.77 8.42
CA GLN A 142 -4.29 8.56 9.59
C GLN A 142 -5.52 9.45 9.32
N GLU A 143 -5.60 10.08 8.15
CA GLU A 143 -6.68 11.03 7.83
C GLU A 143 -7.96 10.33 7.38
N PHE A 144 -7.87 9.24 6.60
CA PHE A 144 -9.02 8.73 5.84
C PHE A 144 -9.37 7.27 6.09
N SER A 145 -8.55 6.50 6.80
CA SER A 145 -8.94 5.11 7.11
C SER A 145 -10.16 5.07 8.03
N VAL A 146 -11.12 4.19 7.72
CA VAL A 146 -12.28 3.91 8.60
C VAL A 146 -11.82 3.33 9.94
N PHE A 147 -10.63 2.76 9.98
CA PHE A 147 -9.97 2.22 11.17
C PHE A 147 -9.18 3.31 11.94
N ASN A 148 -9.53 4.59 11.77
CA ASN A 148 -8.81 5.72 12.37
C ASN A 148 -8.51 5.51 13.87
N LYS A 149 -9.44 4.89 14.62
CA LYS A 149 -9.21 4.55 16.03
C LYS A 149 -8.05 3.57 16.24
N GLU A 150 -8.02 2.46 15.51
CA GLU A 150 -6.96 1.43 15.64
C GLU A 150 -5.60 1.98 15.19
N ILE A 151 -5.58 2.87 14.20
CA ILE A 151 -4.36 3.49 13.69
C ILE A 151 -3.78 4.52 14.67
N LYS A 152 -4.64 5.23 15.43
CA LYS A 152 -4.19 6.19 16.45
C LYS A 152 -3.44 5.54 17.62
N GLU A 153 -3.68 4.25 17.86
CA GLU A 153 -3.03 3.48 18.91
C GLU A 153 -1.68 2.89 18.46
N LEU A 154 -1.33 3.01 17.17
CA LEU A 154 -0.05 2.56 16.64
C LEU A 154 1.05 3.56 16.98
N GLU A 155 2.21 3.05 17.35
CA GLU A 155 3.38 3.85 17.76
C GLU A 155 4.46 3.89 16.67
N LYS A 156 4.52 2.84 15.85
CA LYS A 156 5.58 2.63 14.87
C LYS A 156 5.06 2.29 13.49
N VAL A 157 5.86 2.60 12.47
CA VAL A 157 5.66 2.15 11.10
C VAL A 157 6.84 1.29 10.68
N LEU A 158 6.52 0.11 10.16
CA LEU A 158 7.46 -0.82 9.56
C LEU A 158 7.31 -0.76 8.05
N PHE A 159 8.33 -0.25 7.37
CA PHE A 159 8.38 -0.18 5.92
C PHE A 159 9.05 -1.43 5.36
N TRP A 160 8.31 -2.20 4.59
CA TRP A 160 8.82 -3.36 3.88
C TRP A 160 9.05 -3.01 2.43
N ASP A 161 10.30 -2.83 2.05
CA ASP A 161 10.67 -2.75 0.65
C ASP A 161 10.70 -4.16 0.07
N ILE A 162 9.62 -4.53 -0.61
CA ILE A 162 9.52 -5.86 -1.19
C ILE A 162 10.24 -5.97 -2.54
N TYR A 163 10.75 -4.87 -3.09
CA TYR A 163 11.62 -4.93 -4.27
C TYR A 163 13.04 -5.32 -3.88
N THR A 164 13.58 -4.71 -2.83
CA THR A 164 14.95 -4.96 -2.33
C THR A 164 15.02 -6.06 -1.27
N GLY A 165 13.91 -6.31 -0.57
CA GLY A 165 13.87 -7.18 0.60
C GLY A 165 14.44 -6.55 1.87
N SER A 166 14.44 -5.21 1.97
CA SER A 166 14.87 -4.47 3.15
C SER A 166 13.70 -4.02 4.03
N CYS A 167 13.96 -3.90 5.32
CA CYS A 167 13.02 -3.44 6.33
C CYS A 167 13.54 -2.17 7.00
N GLU A 168 12.65 -1.21 7.26
CA GLU A 168 12.98 -0.01 8.05
C GLU A 168 11.85 0.29 9.03
N GLU A 169 12.17 0.47 10.31
CA GLU A 169 11.21 0.85 11.35
C GLU A 169 11.38 2.34 11.71
N ARG A 170 10.28 3.07 11.85
CA ARG A 170 10.25 4.46 12.31
C ARG A 170 9.13 4.68 13.31
N GLU A 171 9.30 5.63 14.23
CA GLU A 171 8.19 6.09 15.07
C GLU A 171 7.19 6.91 14.24
N ILE A 172 5.89 6.67 14.44
CA ILE A 172 4.82 7.37 13.71
C ILE A 172 4.87 8.89 13.95
N ASN A 173 5.15 9.31 15.19
CA ASN A 173 5.22 10.73 15.56
C ASN A 173 6.39 11.49 14.88
N LYS A 174 7.43 10.79 14.43
CA LYS A 174 8.58 11.36 13.70
C LYS A 174 8.29 11.56 12.22
N VAL A 175 7.16 11.07 11.73
CA VAL A 175 6.73 11.21 10.34
C VAL A 175 6.07 12.56 10.15
N LYS A 176 6.63 13.39 9.26
CA LYS A 176 6.11 14.73 9.01
C LYS A 176 4.71 14.63 8.39
N PRO A 177 3.66 15.15 9.05
CA PRO A 177 2.30 15.00 8.56
C PRO A 177 2.10 15.80 7.27
N ILE A 178 1.31 15.24 6.36
CA ILE A 178 0.87 15.92 5.16
C ILE A 178 -0.51 16.51 5.43
N THR A 179 -0.65 17.80 5.16
CA THR A 179 -1.92 18.50 5.35
C THR A 179 -3.04 17.85 4.54
N ARG A 180 -4.21 17.67 5.16
CA ARG A 180 -5.44 17.17 4.54
C ARG A 180 -5.73 17.81 3.18
N LYS A 181 -5.55 19.13 3.04
CA LYS A 181 -5.75 19.87 1.78
C LYS A 181 -4.88 19.33 0.63
N ARG A 182 -3.62 18.99 0.89
CA ARG A 182 -2.72 18.43 -0.14
C ARG A 182 -3.17 17.04 -0.58
N LEU A 183 -3.64 16.20 0.34
CA LEU A 183 -4.17 14.87 0.02
C LEU A 183 -5.48 14.97 -0.79
N ILE A 184 -6.37 15.89 -0.44
CA ILE A 184 -7.60 16.18 -1.19
C ILE A 184 -7.27 16.67 -2.60
N ASN A 185 -6.28 17.57 -2.74
CA ASN A 185 -5.86 18.06 -4.06
C ASN A 185 -5.35 16.93 -4.96
N ALA A 186 -4.56 15.99 -4.41
CA ALA A 186 -4.11 14.81 -5.13
C ALA A 186 -5.29 13.91 -5.53
N ALA A 187 -6.24 13.66 -4.62
CA ALA A 187 -7.45 12.89 -4.91
C ALA A 187 -8.30 13.53 -6.04
N ASN A 188 -8.56 14.84 -5.94
CA ASN A 188 -9.30 15.61 -6.95
C ASN A 188 -8.60 15.57 -8.31
N PHE A 189 -7.27 15.67 -8.31
CA PHE A 189 -6.47 15.55 -9.51
C PHE A 189 -6.61 14.16 -10.14
N CYS A 190 -6.50 13.09 -9.34
CA CYS A 190 -6.71 11.75 -9.84
C CYS A 190 -8.11 11.56 -10.45
N ILE A 191 -9.17 12.08 -9.82
CA ILE A 191 -10.57 12.04 -10.31
C ILE A 191 -10.77 12.76 -11.65
N LYS A 192 -9.94 13.77 -11.93
CA LYS A 192 -10.01 14.54 -13.16
C LYS A 192 -9.31 13.84 -14.33
N TYR A 193 -8.25 13.10 -14.06
CA TYR A 193 -7.34 12.58 -15.10
C TYR A 193 -7.32 11.05 -15.24
N TYR A 194 -8.01 10.32 -14.34
CA TYR A 194 -8.17 8.86 -14.36
C TYR A 194 -9.64 8.48 -14.11
#